data_AF-A0A525IG51-F1
#
_entry.id   AF-A0A525IG51-F1
#
_cell.length_a   1.000
_cell.length_b   1.000
_cell.length_c   1.000
_cell.angle_alpha   90.00
_cell.angle_beta   90.00
_cell.angle_gamma   90.00
#
_symmetry.space_group_name_H-M   'P 1'
#
loop_
_entity.id
_entity.type
_entity.pdbx_description
1 polymer ?
#
loop_
_entity_poly.entity_id
_entity_poly.type
_entity_poly.pdbx_seq_one_letter_code
_entity_poly.pdbx_strand_id
1 'polypeptide(L)'
;MKTPVAAALASVALASLAAASTPTFAADLFGPAAPPMSFPASESPTAEVGSNWYLRGDLGASADQAPSFSMAAISMPTGGGFLPYSTNIGSSKPHDDFSADIGLGYRYNNWLRFEGTYEYRSAASGKNLNSVLCPTALTPEPAAGPPFNGYLYDTTGATTSVCTGALDLTRRNSTAMAAAYLDLGNYWGVTPYVGGGVGLNADMISGNVGYTVNATGLPYNANLTAPTGPGTPPQVWVNSAGTVLPTQPNIGFTNQNWNHTINATHYSMAFALMAGFGVALSPSATLDIGYRYLNAGTSSLSITPQTGAFVKLPNESQEIRVGIRYMAN
;
A
#
# COMPACT_ATOMS: atom_id res chain seq x y z
N MET A 1 -18.03 -4.75 19.18
CA MET A 1 -17.76 -3.30 19.31
C MET A 1 -16.28 -3.06 19.05
N LYS A 2 -15.92 -2.49 17.90
CA LYS A 2 -14.55 -2.16 17.54
C LYS A 2 -14.32 -0.68 17.86
N THR A 3 -13.47 -0.40 18.83
CA THR A 3 -13.02 0.96 19.17
C THR A 3 -12.11 1.50 18.06
N PRO A 4 -12.33 2.72 17.54
CA PRO A 4 -11.52 3.27 16.46
C PRO A 4 -10.18 3.79 17.01
N VAL A 5 -9.09 3.13 16.63
CA VAL A 5 -7.69 3.56 16.89
C VAL A 5 -7.39 4.95 16.29
N ALA A 6 -8.20 5.40 15.33
CA ALA A 6 -8.13 6.74 14.75
C ALA A 6 -8.31 7.89 15.76
N ALA A 7 -9.05 7.68 16.86
CA ALA A 7 -9.24 8.70 17.89
C ALA A 7 -8.05 8.82 18.87
N ALA A 8 -7.20 7.80 18.96
CA ALA A 8 -6.07 7.76 19.88
C ALA A 8 -4.77 8.39 19.32
N LEU A 9 -4.60 8.44 17.99
CA LEU A 9 -3.43 9.09 17.37
C LEU A 9 -3.64 10.58 17.08
N ALA A 10 -4.87 11.02 16.79
CA ALA A 10 -5.19 12.44 16.67
C ALA A 10 -5.05 13.19 18.01
N SER A 11 -5.22 12.49 19.14
CA SER A 11 -5.05 13.05 20.48
C SER A 11 -3.58 13.16 20.91
N VAL A 12 -2.64 12.38 20.33
CA VAL A 12 -1.21 12.52 20.62
C VAL A 12 -0.59 13.72 19.89
N ALA A 13 -1.06 14.04 18.67
CA ALA A 13 -0.59 15.20 17.92
C ALA A 13 -1.09 16.56 18.46
N LEU A 14 -2.26 16.58 19.13
CA LEU A 14 -2.74 17.78 19.85
C LEU A 14 -2.27 17.84 21.31
N ALA A 15 -2.02 16.71 21.98
CA ALA A 15 -1.52 16.71 23.36
C ALA A 15 -0.04 17.12 23.46
N SER A 16 0.77 16.85 22.43
CA SER A 16 2.16 17.33 22.38
C SER A 16 2.28 18.84 22.17
N LEU A 17 1.24 19.49 21.64
CA LEU A 17 1.18 20.95 21.49
C LEU A 17 0.57 21.66 22.72
N ALA A 18 -0.21 20.94 23.54
CA ALA A 18 -0.82 21.47 24.76
C ALA A 18 -0.01 21.23 26.04
N ALA A 19 0.97 20.32 26.04
CA ALA A 19 1.84 20.05 27.19
C ALA A 19 2.95 21.11 27.39
N ALA A 20 3.01 22.16 26.57
CA ALA A 20 4.03 23.20 26.66
C ALA A 20 3.69 24.37 27.63
N SER A 21 2.60 24.28 28.41
CA SER A 21 2.16 25.38 29.29
C SER A 21 1.97 25.00 30.76
N THR A 22 2.91 24.28 31.36
CA THR A 22 3.01 24.19 32.83
C THR A 22 4.22 24.97 33.33
N PRO A 23 4.07 25.84 34.35
CA PRO A 23 5.19 26.62 34.88
C PRO A 23 6.24 25.69 35.52
N THR A 24 7.48 26.10 35.29
CA THR A 24 8.75 25.59 35.77
C THR A 24 8.81 25.26 37.27
N PHE A 25 9.49 24.16 37.61
CA PHE A 25 10.50 24.11 38.68
C PHE A 25 11.64 23.18 38.26
N ALA A 26 12.59 23.71 37.50
CA ALA A 26 13.90 23.11 37.29
C ALA A 26 14.95 24.10 37.77
N ALA A 27 15.00 24.30 39.08
CA ALA A 27 16.13 24.93 39.73
C ALA A 27 16.80 23.84 40.56
N ASP A 28 18.09 23.61 40.30
CA ASP A 28 19.02 22.80 41.09
C ASP A 28 19.24 21.33 40.71
N LEU A 29 19.66 21.07 39.46
CA LEU A 29 20.42 19.84 39.11
C LEU A 29 21.73 20.13 38.36
N PHE A 30 22.12 21.41 38.22
CA PHE A 30 23.37 21.78 37.59
C PHE A 30 24.25 22.49 38.61
N GLY A 31 25.39 21.85 38.94
CA GLY A 31 26.49 22.49 39.66
C GLY A 31 26.97 23.77 38.95
N PRO A 32 27.91 24.52 39.56
CA PRO A 32 28.31 25.83 39.06
C PRO A 32 28.63 25.77 37.57
N ALA A 33 27.99 26.68 36.84
CA ALA A 33 28.02 26.77 35.39
C ALA A 33 29.44 26.51 34.85
N ALA A 34 29.55 25.54 33.93
CA ALA A 34 30.75 25.41 33.14
C ALA A 34 31.07 26.78 32.50
N PRO A 35 32.35 27.20 32.47
CA PRO A 35 32.72 28.48 31.89
C PRO A 35 32.17 28.56 30.47
N PRO A 36 31.67 29.74 30.04
CA PRO A 36 31.13 29.90 28.70
C PRO A 36 32.20 29.46 27.71
N MET A 37 31.89 28.44 26.89
CA MET A 37 32.71 28.13 25.74
C MET A 37 32.70 29.36 24.84
N SER A 38 33.79 30.12 24.86
CA SER A 38 34.04 31.19 23.92
C SER A 38 34.29 30.55 22.56
N PHE A 39 33.22 30.34 21.80
CA PHE A 39 33.36 30.23 20.36
C PHE A 39 33.81 31.62 19.88
N PRO A 40 34.83 31.72 19.01
CA PRO A 40 35.11 32.99 18.35
C PRO A 40 33.79 33.50 17.76
N ALA A 41 33.53 34.80 17.94
CA ALA A 41 32.41 35.45 17.30
C ALA A 41 32.39 34.98 15.85
N SER A 42 31.26 34.41 15.43
CA SER A 42 31.03 34.06 14.03
C SER A 42 31.26 35.35 13.25
N GLU A 43 32.45 35.51 12.66
CA GLU A 43 32.57 36.33 11.48
C GLU A 43 31.52 35.75 10.55
N SER A 44 30.49 36.56 10.27
CA SER A 44 29.67 36.34 9.09
C SER A 44 30.66 36.15 7.96
N PRO A 45 30.79 34.96 7.35
CA PRO A 45 31.63 34.86 6.17
C PRO A 45 31.08 35.91 5.22
N THR A 46 31.94 36.88 4.91
CA THR A 46 31.79 37.78 3.78
C THR A 46 31.19 36.97 2.66
N ALA A 47 30.00 37.36 2.20
CA ALA A 47 29.18 36.62 1.25
C ALA A 47 30.04 36.03 0.14
N GLU A 48 30.36 34.75 0.25
CA GLU A 48 30.76 33.96 -0.90
C GLU A 48 29.48 33.73 -1.68
N VAL A 49 29.38 34.38 -2.84
CA VAL A 49 28.41 34.02 -3.87
C VAL A 49 28.76 32.59 -4.28
N GLY A 50 28.08 31.62 -3.69
CA GLY A 50 28.46 30.21 -3.79
C GLY A 50 27.28 29.22 -3.80
N SER A 51 26.12 29.66 -4.33
CA SER A 51 24.95 28.81 -4.61
C SER A 51 24.18 28.36 -3.34
N ASN A 52 22.99 28.94 -3.09
CA ASN A 52 22.08 28.48 -2.02
C ASN A 52 21.51 27.05 -2.25
N TRP A 53 22.20 26.25 -3.04
CA TRP A 53 21.84 24.88 -3.36
C TRP A 53 22.39 23.93 -2.31
N TYR A 54 21.62 22.89 -2.02
CA TYR A 54 22.05 21.83 -1.14
C TYR A 54 21.64 20.48 -1.71
N LEU A 55 22.44 19.46 -1.42
CA LEU A 55 22.06 18.08 -1.61
C LEU A 55 21.58 17.51 -0.27
N ARG A 56 20.58 16.64 -0.31
CA ARG A 56 20.06 15.92 0.83
C ARG A 56 19.94 14.45 0.48
N GLY A 57 20.27 13.58 1.43
CA GLY A 57 19.89 12.18 1.38
C GLY A 57 19.29 11.78 2.71
N ASP A 58 18.11 11.16 2.69
CA ASP A 58 17.49 10.60 3.88
C ASP A 58 17.33 9.08 3.77
N LEU A 59 17.31 8.46 4.94
CA LEU A 59 16.89 7.08 5.17
C LEU A 59 15.64 7.13 6.04
N GLY A 60 14.60 6.41 5.64
CA GLY A 60 13.31 6.38 6.30
C GLY A 60 12.93 4.99 6.78
N ALA A 61 12.28 4.93 7.93
CA ALA A 61 11.53 3.77 8.38
C ALA A 61 10.05 4.16 8.44
N SER A 62 9.20 3.32 7.85
CA SER A 62 7.77 3.58 7.72
C SER A 62 6.93 2.49 8.38
N ALA A 63 5.87 2.91 9.06
CA ALA A 63 4.79 2.04 9.48
C ALA A 63 3.65 2.17 8.46
N ASP A 64 3.60 1.24 7.52
CA ASP A 64 2.62 1.27 6.43
C ASP A 64 1.26 0.72 6.87
N GLN A 65 0.17 1.33 6.38
CA GLN A 65 -1.15 0.75 6.55
C GLN A 65 -1.22 -0.58 5.78
N ALA A 66 -1.55 -1.66 6.49
CA ALA A 66 -1.67 -2.98 5.89
C ALA A 66 -2.65 -2.95 4.70
N PRO A 67 -2.30 -3.56 3.56
CA PRO A 67 -3.17 -3.57 2.38
C PRO A 67 -4.53 -4.18 2.72
N SER A 68 -5.61 -3.47 2.36
CA SER A 68 -6.99 -3.90 2.61
C SER A 68 -7.53 -4.72 1.44
N PHE A 69 -7.62 -6.03 1.60
CA PHE A 69 -8.19 -6.90 0.58
C PHE A 69 -9.72 -6.82 0.62
N SER A 70 -10.33 -6.31 -0.47
CA SER A 70 -11.79 -6.24 -0.63
C SER A 70 -12.18 -6.92 -1.93
N MET A 71 -12.26 -8.24 -1.90
CA MET A 71 -12.78 -9.01 -3.02
C MET A 71 -14.31 -8.93 -3.08
N ALA A 72 -14.86 -8.75 -4.27
CA ALA A 72 -16.29 -8.81 -4.49
C ALA A 72 -16.76 -10.27 -4.33
N ALA A 73 -17.88 -10.48 -3.65
CA ALA A 73 -18.55 -11.78 -3.67
C ALA A 73 -18.90 -12.10 -5.12
N ILE A 74 -18.60 -13.33 -5.56
CA ILE A 74 -19.25 -13.86 -6.77
C ILE A 74 -20.73 -13.84 -6.43
N SER A 75 -21.51 -13.02 -7.13
CA SER A 75 -22.96 -13.08 -7.11
C SER A 75 -23.37 -14.47 -7.60
N MET A 76 -23.53 -15.38 -6.65
CA MET A 76 -24.12 -16.69 -6.87
C MET A 76 -25.58 -16.61 -6.47
N PRO A 77 -26.51 -16.99 -7.35
CA PRO A 77 -27.93 -17.02 -7.01
C PRO A 77 -28.20 -17.99 -5.86
N THR A 78 -28.77 -17.47 -4.79
CA THR A 78 -29.04 -18.17 -3.54
C THR A 78 -30.26 -19.08 -3.64
N GLY A 79 -30.17 -20.25 -3.01
CA GLY A 79 -31.28 -20.87 -2.31
C GLY A 79 -31.12 -20.63 -0.81
N GLY A 80 -31.54 -19.47 -0.30
CA GLY A 80 -31.87 -19.23 1.12
C GLY A 80 -30.79 -19.37 2.20
N GLY A 81 -29.56 -19.76 1.89
CA GLY A 81 -28.48 -19.89 2.87
C GLY A 81 -27.16 -19.41 2.31
N PHE A 82 -26.60 -18.37 2.92
CA PHE A 82 -25.18 -18.07 2.80
C PHE A 82 -24.42 -19.24 3.46
N LEU A 83 -24.03 -20.28 2.73
CA LEU A 83 -22.98 -21.15 3.24
C LEU A 83 -21.65 -20.39 3.17
N PRO A 84 -20.82 -20.52 4.21
CA PRO A 84 -19.92 -19.47 4.64
C PRO A 84 -18.89 -19.20 3.56
N TYR A 85 -19.03 -18.05 2.93
CA TYR A 85 -17.90 -17.34 2.36
C TYR A 85 -16.92 -17.05 3.50
N SER A 86 -16.03 -18.00 3.76
CA SER A 86 -14.96 -17.85 4.74
C SER A 86 -13.79 -17.19 4.05
N THR A 87 -13.80 -15.86 3.99
CA THR A 87 -12.54 -15.13 3.88
C THR A 87 -11.81 -15.32 5.19
N ASN A 88 -10.93 -16.31 5.25
CA ASN A 88 -9.73 -16.10 6.04
C ASN A 88 -8.91 -15.08 5.23
N ILE A 89 -9.23 -13.79 5.39
CA ILE A 89 -8.28 -12.74 5.03
C ILE A 89 -7.12 -12.99 5.99
N GLY A 90 -6.13 -13.76 5.54
CA GLY A 90 -4.89 -13.92 6.25
C GLY A 90 -4.39 -12.52 6.58
N SER A 91 -4.15 -12.27 7.86
CA SER A 91 -3.64 -10.98 8.30
C SER A 91 -2.42 -10.63 7.46
N SER A 92 -2.51 -9.59 6.65
CA SER A 92 -1.34 -8.93 6.08
C SER A 92 -0.49 -8.52 7.28
N LYS A 93 0.64 -9.20 7.48
CA LYS A 93 1.60 -8.74 8.47
C LYS A 93 2.04 -7.35 8.00
N PRO A 94 2.00 -6.31 8.85
CA PRO A 94 2.67 -5.07 8.53
C PRO A 94 4.14 -5.42 8.23
N HIS A 95 4.64 -4.94 7.10
CA HIS A 95 6.06 -5.00 6.80
C HIS A 95 6.67 -3.69 7.24
N ASP A 96 7.84 -3.78 7.88
CA ASP A 96 8.66 -2.62 8.15
C ASP A 96 9.29 -2.20 6.82
N ASP A 97 8.73 -1.17 6.21
CA ASP A 97 9.20 -0.69 4.92
C ASP A 97 10.29 0.37 5.16
N PHE A 98 11.47 0.09 4.61
CA PHE A 98 12.58 1.04 4.58
C PHE A 98 12.55 1.86 3.29
N SER A 99 12.78 3.16 3.39
CA SER A 99 12.88 4.07 2.26
C SER A 99 14.24 4.74 2.22
N ALA A 100 14.72 5.02 1.02
CA ALA A 100 15.91 5.81 0.79
C ALA A 100 15.64 6.80 -0.34
N ASP A 101 16.15 8.01 -0.18
CA ASP A 101 15.92 9.08 -1.15
C ASP A 101 17.11 10.00 -1.29
N ILE A 102 17.07 10.73 -2.40
CA ILE A 102 18.00 11.79 -2.71
C ILE A 102 17.22 13.02 -3.16
N GLY A 103 17.65 14.18 -2.65
CA GLY A 103 17.01 15.45 -2.90
C GLY A 103 18.00 16.52 -3.29
N LEU A 104 17.59 17.38 -4.22
CA LEU A 104 18.25 18.62 -4.55
C LEU A 104 17.37 19.78 -4.08
N GLY A 105 17.92 20.62 -3.21
CA GLY A 105 17.19 21.74 -2.63
C GLY A 105 17.86 23.09 -2.89
N TYR A 106 17.04 24.13 -2.78
CA TYR A 106 17.45 25.52 -2.91
C TYR A 106 16.88 26.33 -1.74
N ARG A 107 17.76 27.00 -1.01
CA ARG A 107 17.39 27.92 0.06
C ARG A 107 17.15 29.30 -0.52
N TYR A 108 15.89 29.72 -0.59
CA TYR A 108 15.56 31.05 -1.09
C TYR A 108 15.99 32.12 -0.07
N ASN A 109 15.58 31.94 1.19
CA ASN A 109 15.88 32.84 2.31
C ASN A 109 16.16 32.05 3.59
N ASN A 110 16.48 32.74 4.69
CA ASN A 110 16.75 32.09 5.98
C ASN A 110 15.60 31.22 6.52
N TRP A 111 14.37 31.48 6.05
CA TRP A 111 13.15 30.86 6.55
C TRP A 111 12.40 30.05 5.48
N LEU A 112 12.80 30.07 4.21
CA LEU A 112 12.09 29.39 3.12
C LEU A 112 13.06 28.57 2.25
N ARG A 113 12.75 27.29 2.08
CA ARG A 113 13.50 26.33 1.26
C ARG A 113 12.57 25.58 0.31
N PHE A 114 13.11 25.20 -0.84
CA PHE A 114 12.45 24.34 -1.82
C PHE A 114 13.32 23.10 -2.06
N GLU A 115 12.69 21.97 -2.35
CA GLU A 115 13.38 20.69 -2.54
C GLU A 115 12.67 19.82 -3.57
N GLY A 116 13.42 19.28 -4.52
CA GLY A 116 12.96 18.17 -5.35
C GLY A 116 13.57 16.87 -4.83
N THR A 117 12.76 15.86 -4.54
CA THR A 117 13.19 14.57 -3.99
C THR A 117 12.77 13.43 -4.90
N TYR A 118 13.63 12.42 -5.04
CA TYR A 118 13.27 11.13 -5.59
C TYR A 118 13.52 10.05 -4.55
N GLU A 119 12.47 9.30 -4.22
CA GLU A 119 12.49 8.26 -3.21
C GLU A 119 12.21 6.90 -3.83
N TYR A 120 12.93 5.90 -3.30
CA TYR A 120 12.66 4.49 -3.50
C TYR A 120 12.32 3.83 -2.16
N ARG A 121 11.17 3.12 -2.11
CA ARG A 121 10.79 2.31 -0.95
C ARG A 121 11.03 0.83 -1.22
N SER A 122 11.50 0.13 -0.18
CA SER A 122 11.74 -1.30 -0.20
C SER A 122 10.50 -2.09 -0.62
N ALA A 123 10.73 -3.28 -1.15
CA ALA A 123 9.67 -4.11 -1.65
C ALA A 123 8.92 -4.80 -0.50
N ALA A 124 7.63 -4.48 -0.32
CA ALA A 124 6.75 -5.22 0.57
C ALA A 124 6.23 -6.47 -0.14
N SER A 125 6.28 -7.63 0.52
CA SER A 125 5.82 -8.90 -0.06
C SER A 125 4.74 -9.55 0.80
N GLY A 126 3.54 -9.70 0.25
CA GLY A 126 2.40 -10.26 0.96
C GLY A 126 1.94 -11.58 0.35
N LYS A 127 1.65 -12.56 1.21
CA LYS A 127 1.00 -13.82 0.82
C LYS A 127 -0.41 -13.85 1.37
N ASN A 128 -1.38 -14.18 0.53
CA ASN A 128 -2.75 -14.42 0.94
C ASN A 128 -3.26 -15.74 0.39
N LEU A 129 -4.07 -16.43 1.19
CA LEU A 129 -4.76 -17.63 0.79
C LEU A 129 -6.26 -17.37 0.88
N ASN A 130 -7.00 -17.73 -0.15
CA ASN A 130 -8.45 -17.63 -0.16
C ASN A 130 -9.04 -18.92 -0.74
N SER A 131 -10.21 -19.32 -0.26
CA SER A 131 -10.93 -20.45 -0.83
C SER A 131 -12.04 -19.96 -1.77
N VAL A 132 -12.09 -20.52 -2.97
CA VAL A 132 -13.09 -20.22 -3.99
C VAL A 132 -13.65 -21.52 -4.54
N LEU A 133 -14.90 -21.53 -4.98
CA LEU A 133 -15.46 -22.66 -5.71
C LEU A 133 -14.93 -22.68 -7.15
N CYS A 134 -14.51 -23.84 -7.62
CA CYS A 134 -13.97 -24.04 -8.96
C CYS A 134 -14.55 -25.32 -9.60
N PRO A 135 -15.22 -25.22 -10.76
CA PRO A 135 -15.70 -26.40 -11.49
C PRO A 135 -14.51 -27.12 -12.12
N THR A 136 -14.39 -28.43 -11.91
CA THR A 136 -13.28 -29.24 -12.45
C THR A 136 -13.69 -30.10 -13.65
N ALA A 137 -14.99 -30.34 -13.80
CA ALA A 137 -15.57 -31.02 -14.95
C ALA A 137 -17.00 -30.53 -15.21
N LEU A 138 -17.51 -30.78 -16.41
CA LEU A 138 -18.92 -30.59 -16.72
C LEU A 138 -19.72 -31.86 -16.43
N THR A 139 -20.72 -31.74 -15.56
CA THR A 139 -21.78 -32.75 -15.43
C THR A 139 -23.02 -32.22 -16.13
N PRO A 140 -23.49 -32.91 -17.19
CA PRO A 140 -24.78 -32.60 -17.79
C PRO A 140 -25.88 -32.92 -16.78
N GLU A 141 -26.86 -32.03 -16.68
CA GLU A 141 -28.02 -32.24 -15.82
C GLU A 141 -29.08 -33.10 -16.53
N PRO A 142 -29.70 -34.10 -15.87
CA PRO A 142 -30.77 -34.91 -16.45
C PRO A 142 -32.03 -34.11 -16.89
N ALA A 143 -32.23 -32.89 -16.38
CA ALA A 143 -33.40 -32.06 -16.66
C ALA A 143 -33.22 -31.00 -17.77
N ALA A 144 -32.10 -30.97 -18.49
CA ALA A 144 -31.93 -30.02 -19.58
C ALA A 144 -32.65 -30.48 -20.87
N GLY A 145 -33.71 -29.76 -21.24
CA GLY A 145 -34.42 -29.88 -22.53
C GLY A 145 -34.24 -28.63 -23.40
N PRO A 146 -34.64 -28.68 -24.69
CA PRO A 146 -34.58 -27.52 -25.58
C PRO A 146 -35.33 -26.32 -24.98
N PRO A 147 -34.81 -25.07 -25.12
CA PRO A 147 -33.79 -24.65 -26.09
C PRO A 147 -32.37 -24.45 -25.54
N PHE A 148 -31.95 -25.13 -24.46
CA PHE A 148 -30.59 -25.00 -23.90
C PHE A 148 -30.00 -26.35 -23.47
N ASN A 149 -28.69 -26.38 -23.26
CA ASN A 149 -28.02 -27.49 -22.57
C ASN A 149 -27.51 -27.02 -21.18
N GLY A 150 -27.95 -27.70 -20.12
CA GLY A 150 -27.70 -27.31 -18.74
C GLY A 150 -26.56 -28.08 -18.10
N TYR A 151 -25.66 -27.37 -17.43
CA TYR A 151 -24.55 -27.95 -16.65
C TYR A 151 -24.57 -27.50 -15.20
N LEU A 152 -24.25 -28.45 -14.30
CA LEU A 152 -24.34 -28.26 -12.86
C LEU A 152 -23.17 -27.48 -12.24
N TYR A 153 -23.49 -26.73 -11.18
CA TYR A 153 -22.56 -26.18 -10.20
C TYR A 153 -22.93 -26.73 -8.80
N ASP A 154 -22.76 -28.04 -8.57
CA ASP A 154 -23.09 -28.68 -7.28
C ASP A 154 -22.17 -28.14 -6.16
N THR A 155 -22.63 -28.06 -4.91
CA THR A 155 -21.82 -27.72 -3.73
C THR A 155 -21.64 -28.89 -2.76
N THR A 156 -22.21 -30.06 -3.10
CA THR A 156 -22.30 -31.23 -2.23
C THR A 156 -21.83 -32.53 -2.90
N GLY A 157 -21.46 -32.55 -4.20
CA GLY A 157 -20.92 -33.75 -4.86
C GLY A 157 -20.61 -33.73 -6.37
N ALA A 158 -19.88 -34.78 -6.78
CA ALA A 158 -19.42 -35.27 -8.10
C ALA A 158 -18.45 -34.46 -8.99
N THR A 159 -18.55 -33.14 -9.21
CA THR A 159 -17.69 -32.45 -10.22
C THR A 159 -17.28 -31.01 -9.93
N THR A 160 -17.62 -30.49 -8.75
CA THR A 160 -17.14 -29.21 -8.26
C THR A 160 -16.15 -29.43 -7.13
N SER A 161 -15.08 -28.64 -7.14
CA SER A 161 -14.08 -28.68 -6.07
C SER A 161 -13.92 -27.30 -5.47
N VAL A 162 -13.59 -27.25 -4.19
CA VAL A 162 -13.06 -26.01 -3.60
C VAL A 162 -11.63 -25.88 -4.08
N CYS A 163 -11.28 -24.73 -4.64
CA CYS A 163 -9.90 -24.36 -4.92
C CYS A 163 -9.38 -23.43 -3.82
N THR A 164 -8.15 -23.63 -3.40
CA THR A 164 -7.40 -22.65 -2.63
C THR A 164 -6.61 -21.78 -3.62
N GLY A 165 -6.99 -20.50 -3.70
CA GLY A 165 -6.24 -19.46 -4.38
C GLY A 165 -5.12 -18.95 -3.49
N ALA A 166 -3.88 -19.08 -3.94
CA ALA A 166 -2.71 -18.47 -3.37
C ALA A 166 -2.34 -17.21 -4.18
N LEU A 167 -2.18 -16.10 -3.47
CA LEU A 167 -1.76 -14.81 -4.00
C LEU A 167 -0.44 -14.44 -3.35
N ASP A 168 0.62 -14.40 -4.15
CA ASP A 168 1.92 -13.89 -3.74
C ASP A 168 2.17 -12.58 -4.48
N LEU A 169 2.19 -11.46 -3.76
CA LEU A 169 2.42 -10.12 -4.32
C LEU A 169 3.71 -9.52 -3.77
N THR A 170 4.42 -8.81 -4.63
CA THR A 170 5.52 -7.92 -4.29
C THR A 170 5.18 -6.52 -4.81
N ARG A 171 5.27 -5.53 -3.95
CA ARG A 171 4.97 -4.13 -4.26
C ARG A 171 6.25 -3.30 -4.12
N ARG A 172 6.55 -2.44 -5.08
CA ARG A 172 7.65 -1.46 -5.03
C ARG A 172 7.11 -0.09 -5.35
N ASN A 173 7.51 0.90 -4.56
CA ASN A 173 7.06 2.26 -4.74
C ASN A 173 8.24 3.18 -5.06
N SER A 174 8.05 4.08 -6.01
CA SER A 174 8.98 5.16 -6.28
C SER A 174 8.22 6.46 -6.35
N THR A 175 8.59 7.42 -5.51
CA THR A 175 7.88 8.70 -5.37
C THR A 175 8.82 9.85 -5.70
N ALA A 176 8.41 10.70 -6.65
CA ALA A 176 9.09 11.95 -6.97
C ALA A 176 8.25 13.11 -6.46
N MET A 177 8.83 14.06 -5.71
CA MET A 177 8.10 15.19 -5.14
C MET A 177 8.85 16.51 -5.28
N ALA A 178 8.08 17.59 -5.34
CA ALA A 178 8.53 18.94 -5.09
C ALA A 178 7.92 19.43 -3.78
N ALA A 179 8.75 19.91 -2.86
CA ALA A 179 8.37 20.34 -1.52
C ALA A 179 8.87 21.75 -1.21
N ALA A 180 8.17 22.42 -0.31
CA ALA A 180 8.59 23.67 0.30
C ALA A 180 8.61 23.52 1.82
N TYR A 181 9.60 24.14 2.45
CA TYR A 181 9.80 24.11 3.90
C TYR A 181 9.97 25.52 4.46
N LEU A 182 9.41 25.72 5.64
CA LEU A 182 9.56 26.89 6.47
C LEU A 182 10.44 26.56 7.69
N ASP A 183 11.58 27.22 7.79
CA ASP A 183 12.47 27.12 8.96
C ASP A 183 12.02 28.12 10.03
N LEU A 184 11.75 27.64 11.25
CA LEU A 184 11.11 28.41 12.33
C LEU A 184 12.12 29.14 13.23
N GLY A 185 13.34 29.37 12.73
CA GLY A 185 14.45 29.98 13.46
C GLY A 185 15.49 28.95 13.92
N ASN A 186 16.68 29.45 14.24
CA ASN A 186 17.77 28.65 14.78
C ASN A 186 17.91 28.91 16.28
N TYR A 187 17.81 27.86 17.08
CA TYR A 187 17.91 27.89 18.53
C TYR A 187 19.06 26.97 18.92
N TRP A 188 20.20 27.55 19.32
CA TRP A 188 21.36 26.80 19.82
C TRP A 188 21.88 25.73 18.85
N GLY A 189 21.86 26.01 17.54
CA GLY A 189 22.29 25.07 16.50
C GLY A 189 21.22 24.09 16.04
N VAL A 190 20.02 24.15 16.61
CA VAL A 190 18.84 23.37 16.19
C VAL A 190 17.89 24.26 15.41
N THR A 191 17.47 23.81 14.22
CA THR A 191 16.54 24.54 13.35
C THR A 191 15.27 23.71 13.12
N PRO A 192 14.19 23.92 13.90
CA PRO A 192 12.90 23.31 13.62
C PRO A 192 12.33 23.80 12.28
N TYR A 193 11.64 22.91 11.58
CA TYR A 193 11.00 23.21 10.29
C TYR A 193 9.68 22.47 10.10
N VAL A 194 8.83 23.04 9.26
CA VAL A 194 7.59 22.42 8.75
C VAL A 194 7.52 22.60 7.25
N GLY A 195 6.88 21.67 6.54
CA GLY A 195 6.80 21.74 5.09
C GLY A 195 5.73 20.84 4.51
N GLY A 196 5.55 20.99 3.20
CA GLY A 196 4.61 20.18 2.43
C GLY A 196 5.09 20.04 1.00
N GLY A 197 4.70 18.95 0.37
CA GLY A 197 5.07 18.66 -1.02
C GLY A 197 3.97 17.97 -1.78
N VAL A 198 4.07 18.06 -3.11
CA VAL A 198 3.21 17.37 -4.06
C VAL A 198 4.09 16.68 -5.09
N GLY A 199 3.59 15.59 -5.65
CA GLY A 199 4.41 14.75 -6.51
C GLY A 199 3.63 13.68 -7.25
N LEU A 200 4.40 12.75 -7.81
CA LEU A 200 3.92 11.58 -8.52
C LEU A 200 4.52 10.34 -7.87
N ASN A 201 3.69 9.32 -7.71
CA ASN A 201 4.12 8.00 -7.27
C ASN A 201 3.90 6.98 -8.39
N ALA A 202 4.91 6.14 -8.60
CA ALA A 202 4.86 4.94 -9.42
C ALA A 202 4.82 3.73 -8.49
N ASP A 203 3.69 3.03 -8.49
CA ASP A 203 3.44 1.81 -7.72
C ASP A 203 3.53 0.60 -8.65
N MET A 204 4.59 -0.18 -8.48
CA MET A 204 4.88 -1.36 -9.28
C MET A 204 4.47 -2.59 -8.48
N ILE A 205 3.49 -3.32 -8.99
CA ILE A 205 2.94 -4.52 -8.38
C ILE A 205 3.25 -5.70 -9.30
N SER A 206 4.00 -6.67 -8.77
CA SER A 206 4.25 -7.93 -9.44
C SER A 206 3.84 -9.09 -8.55
N GLY A 207 3.50 -10.22 -9.15
CA GLY A 207 3.17 -11.40 -8.37
C GLY A 207 2.56 -12.53 -9.16
N ASN A 208 2.14 -13.56 -8.45
CA ASN A 208 1.55 -14.74 -9.03
C ASN A 208 0.23 -15.06 -8.30
N VAL A 209 -0.77 -15.42 -9.10
CA VAL A 209 -2.02 -16.00 -8.65
C VAL A 209 -2.03 -17.45 -9.09
N GLY A 210 -2.12 -18.35 -8.12
CA GLY A 210 -2.24 -19.78 -8.35
C GLY A 210 -3.48 -20.32 -7.67
N TYR A 211 -4.22 -21.18 -8.34
CA TYR A 211 -5.33 -21.93 -7.78
C TYR A 211 -4.96 -23.41 -7.72
N THR A 212 -5.19 -24.01 -6.57
CA THR A 212 -4.98 -25.45 -6.35
C THR A 212 -6.29 -26.08 -5.96
N VAL A 213 -6.66 -27.17 -6.62
CA VAL A 213 -7.88 -27.93 -6.31
C VAL A 213 -7.68 -28.66 -4.99
N ASN A 214 -8.51 -28.40 -3.97
CA ASN A 214 -8.33 -28.97 -2.63
C ASN A 214 -8.44 -30.50 -2.62
N ALA A 215 -9.30 -31.05 -3.49
CA ALA A 215 -9.54 -32.49 -3.55
C ALA A 215 -8.34 -33.28 -4.12
N THR A 216 -7.59 -32.69 -5.06
CA THR A 216 -6.49 -33.38 -5.77
C THR A 216 -5.10 -32.84 -5.43
N GLY A 217 -5.02 -31.64 -4.84
CA GLY A 217 -3.76 -30.93 -4.62
C GLY A 217 -3.07 -30.45 -5.89
N LEU A 218 -3.70 -30.59 -7.06
CA LEU A 218 -3.12 -30.20 -8.34
C LEU A 218 -3.49 -28.76 -8.71
N PRO A 219 -2.65 -28.05 -9.51
CA PRO A 219 -3.02 -26.75 -10.06
C PRO A 219 -4.34 -26.82 -10.83
N TYR A 220 -5.16 -25.78 -10.69
CA TYR A 220 -6.44 -25.70 -11.37
C TYR A 220 -6.25 -25.62 -12.88
N ASN A 221 -6.67 -26.69 -13.55
CA ASN A 221 -6.71 -26.82 -14.99
C ASN A 221 -7.90 -27.72 -15.32
N ALA A 222 -9.04 -27.12 -15.65
CA ALA A 222 -10.29 -27.84 -15.85
C ALA A 222 -10.67 -27.80 -17.32
N ASN A 223 -11.01 -28.96 -17.89
CA ASN A 223 -11.62 -29.02 -19.21
C ASN A 223 -13.14 -28.89 -19.07
N LEU A 224 -13.65 -27.67 -19.24
CA LEU A 224 -15.08 -27.40 -19.27
C LEU A 224 -15.61 -27.25 -20.69
N THR A 225 -14.96 -27.88 -21.66
CA THR A 225 -15.41 -27.84 -23.05
C THR A 225 -16.67 -28.69 -23.17
N ALA A 226 -17.81 -28.02 -23.29
CA ALA A 226 -19.06 -28.68 -23.58
C ALA A 226 -19.11 -29.06 -25.07
N PRO A 227 -19.81 -30.15 -25.46
CA PRO A 227 -19.94 -30.54 -26.86
C PRO A 227 -20.52 -29.41 -27.70
N THR A 228 -19.86 -29.08 -28.81
CA THR A 228 -20.30 -28.08 -29.77
C THR A 228 -20.54 -28.72 -31.13
N GLY A 229 -21.60 -28.33 -31.83
CA GLY A 229 -21.89 -28.79 -33.19
C GLY A 229 -23.00 -27.99 -33.86
N PRO A 230 -23.20 -28.14 -35.18
CA PRO A 230 -24.33 -27.51 -35.86
C PRO A 230 -25.66 -27.91 -35.19
N GLY A 231 -26.43 -26.92 -34.75
CA GLY A 231 -27.71 -27.14 -34.07
C GLY A 231 -27.63 -27.46 -32.57
N THR A 232 -26.44 -27.40 -31.94
CA THR A 232 -26.36 -27.54 -30.48
C THR A 232 -26.97 -26.30 -29.78
N PRO A 233 -27.91 -26.48 -28.84
CA PRO A 233 -28.48 -25.37 -28.09
C PRO A 233 -27.43 -24.60 -27.27
N PRO A 234 -27.66 -23.31 -26.96
CA PRO A 234 -26.79 -22.55 -26.08
C PRO A 234 -26.61 -23.21 -24.71
N GLN A 235 -25.41 -23.10 -24.17
CA GLN A 235 -24.99 -23.76 -22.93
C GLN A 235 -25.19 -22.80 -21.76
N VAL A 236 -25.76 -23.30 -20.66
CA VAL A 236 -26.09 -22.50 -19.48
C VAL A 236 -25.75 -23.24 -18.20
N TRP A 237 -25.37 -22.49 -17.17
CA TRP A 237 -25.20 -22.99 -15.83
C TRP A 237 -26.55 -23.12 -15.13
N VAL A 238 -26.80 -24.29 -14.53
CA VAL A 238 -28.01 -24.64 -13.79
C VAL A 238 -27.67 -25.06 -12.35
N ASN A 239 -28.64 -24.97 -11.45
CA ASN A 239 -28.53 -25.52 -10.09
C ASN A 239 -28.76 -27.05 -10.10
N SER A 240 -28.60 -27.71 -8.94
CA SER A 240 -28.83 -29.15 -8.75
C SER A 240 -30.26 -29.64 -9.05
N ALA A 241 -31.21 -28.72 -9.31
CA ALA A 241 -32.56 -29.03 -9.75
C ALA A 241 -32.79 -28.75 -11.25
N GLY A 242 -31.73 -28.49 -12.01
CA GLY A 242 -31.76 -28.17 -13.44
C GLY A 242 -32.41 -26.83 -13.81
N THR A 243 -32.60 -25.96 -12.82
CA THR A 243 -33.09 -24.60 -13.07
C THR A 243 -31.93 -23.70 -13.48
N VAL A 244 -32.10 -22.93 -14.56
CA VAL A 244 -31.12 -21.95 -15.02
C VAL A 244 -30.82 -20.95 -13.91
N LEU A 245 -29.53 -20.72 -13.65
CA LEU A 245 -29.11 -19.71 -12.70
C LEU A 245 -29.53 -18.32 -13.20
N PRO A 246 -30.24 -17.51 -12.39
CA PRO A 246 -30.71 -16.18 -12.80
C PRO A 246 -29.57 -15.20 -13.08
N THR A 247 -28.36 -15.48 -12.59
CA THR A 247 -27.13 -14.79 -13.00
C THR A 247 -26.13 -15.85 -13.41
N GLN A 248 -25.75 -15.85 -14.68
CA GLN A 248 -24.74 -16.76 -15.21
C GLN A 248 -23.35 -16.32 -14.70
N PRO A 249 -22.53 -17.23 -14.15
CA PRO A 249 -21.15 -16.89 -13.80
C PRO A 249 -20.35 -16.59 -15.07
N ASN A 250 -19.37 -15.69 -14.97
CA ASN A 250 -18.46 -15.38 -16.07
C ASN A 250 -17.35 -16.46 -16.19
N ILE A 251 -17.79 -17.72 -16.29
CA ILE A 251 -16.95 -18.90 -16.53
C ILE A 251 -17.45 -19.52 -17.83
N GLY A 252 -16.61 -19.49 -18.86
CA GLY A 252 -16.95 -20.04 -20.17
C GLY A 252 -16.89 -21.57 -20.23
N PHE A 253 -17.68 -22.17 -21.11
CA PHE A 253 -17.65 -23.59 -21.44
C PHE A 253 -16.47 -23.94 -22.35
N THR A 254 -15.27 -23.80 -21.79
CA THR A 254 -13.99 -24.06 -22.47
C THR A 254 -12.96 -24.51 -21.43
N ASN A 255 -11.75 -24.88 -21.86
CA ASN A 255 -10.63 -25.12 -20.95
C ASN A 255 -10.40 -23.89 -20.05
N GLN A 256 -10.40 -24.12 -18.74
CA GLN A 256 -10.19 -23.12 -17.71
C GLN A 256 -8.81 -23.31 -17.08
N ASN A 257 -8.02 -22.25 -17.10
CA ASN A 257 -6.85 -22.09 -16.26
C ASN A 257 -6.90 -20.66 -15.69
N TRP A 258 -6.98 -20.55 -14.37
CA TRP A 258 -7.09 -19.27 -13.68
C TRP A 258 -5.74 -18.79 -13.14
N ASN A 259 -4.69 -19.60 -13.27
CA ASN A 259 -3.34 -19.24 -12.86
C ASN A 259 -2.79 -18.17 -13.80
N HIS A 260 -2.31 -17.08 -13.23
CA HIS A 260 -1.72 -16.01 -14.00
C HIS A 260 -0.69 -15.24 -13.19
N THR A 261 0.17 -14.54 -13.91
CA THR A 261 1.13 -13.61 -13.33
C THR A 261 0.56 -12.21 -13.41
N ILE A 262 0.80 -11.44 -12.37
CA ILE A 262 0.46 -10.03 -12.27
C ILE A 262 1.73 -9.23 -12.53
N ASN A 263 1.63 -8.26 -13.43
CA ASN A 263 2.62 -7.21 -13.62
C ASN A 263 1.87 -5.93 -14.00
N ALA A 264 1.78 -5.01 -13.05
CA ALA A 264 1.04 -3.77 -13.20
C ALA A 264 1.83 -2.60 -12.62
N THR A 265 1.82 -1.48 -13.34
CA THR A 265 2.38 -0.21 -12.86
C THR A 265 1.26 0.82 -12.81
N HIS A 266 1.00 1.36 -11.63
CA HIS A 266 0.02 2.41 -11.41
C HIS A 266 0.72 3.73 -11.13
N TYR A 267 0.24 4.79 -11.75
CA TYR A 267 0.68 6.16 -11.48
C TYR A 267 -0.39 6.89 -10.70
N SER A 268 0.02 7.58 -9.64
CA SER A 268 -0.87 8.37 -8.79
C SER A 268 -0.23 9.71 -8.45
N MET A 269 -1.07 10.71 -8.21
CA MET A 269 -0.63 11.92 -7.54
C MET A 269 -0.31 11.60 -6.08
N ALA A 270 0.74 12.22 -5.55
CA ALA A 270 1.13 12.10 -4.16
C ALA A 270 1.17 13.48 -3.49
N PHE A 271 0.89 13.52 -2.19
CA PHE A 271 1.17 14.68 -1.34
C PHE A 271 1.77 14.24 -0.02
N ALA A 272 2.58 15.13 0.57
CA ALA A 272 3.22 14.88 1.84
C ALA A 272 3.18 16.10 2.75
N LEU A 273 3.06 15.85 4.05
CA LEU A 273 3.25 16.82 5.12
C LEU A 273 4.47 16.42 5.93
N MET A 274 5.34 17.39 6.23
CA MET A 274 6.64 17.13 6.83
C MET A 274 6.88 18.09 8.00
N ALA A 275 7.48 17.58 9.06
CA ALA A 275 7.94 18.40 10.18
C ALA A 275 9.20 17.76 10.76
N GLY A 276 10.13 18.58 11.24
CA GLY A 276 11.38 18.05 11.76
C GLY A 276 12.27 19.12 12.34
N PHE A 277 13.50 18.74 12.62
CA PHE A 277 14.55 19.66 13.05
C PHE A 277 15.89 19.25 12.47
N GLY A 278 16.67 20.26 12.10
CA GLY A 278 18.06 20.11 11.67
C GLY A 278 19.02 20.47 12.80
N VAL A 279 20.09 19.70 12.97
CA VAL A 279 21.20 19.97 13.90
C VAL A 279 22.46 20.23 13.08
N ALA A 280 23.05 21.42 13.23
CA ALA A 280 24.29 21.75 12.53
C ALA A 280 25.44 20.85 13.02
N LEU A 281 26.05 20.07 12.13
CA LEU A 281 27.23 19.26 12.41
C LEU A 281 28.52 20.00 12.08
N SER A 282 28.50 20.76 10.99
CA SER A 282 29.58 21.63 10.53
C SER A 282 28.98 22.85 9.81
N PRO A 283 29.78 23.85 9.38
CA PRO A 283 29.26 24.98 8.62
C PRO A 283 28.52 24.59 7.33
N SER A 284 28.88 23.46 6.70
CA SER A 284 28.27 22.99 5.45
C SER A 284 27.35 21.78 5.60
N ALA A 285 27.40 21.06 6.74
CA ALA A 285 26.63 19.83 6.95
C ALA A 285 25.63 19.95 8.11
N THR A 286 24.39 19.54 7.86
CA THR A 286 23.30 19.47 8.85
C THR A 286 22.75 18.06 8.91
N LEU A 287 22.56 17.54 10.13
CA LEU A 287 21.79 16.32 10.38
C LEU A 287 20.32 16.69 10.48
N ASP A 288 19.46 16.13 9.63
CA ASP A 288 18.02 16.37 9.63
C ASP A 288 17.29 15.14 10.18
N ILE A 289 16.45 15.35 11.19
CA ILE A 289 15.52 14.34 11.72
C ILE A 289 14.11 14.86 11.46
N GLY A 290 13.30 14.08 10.76
CA GLY A 290 11.98 14.49 10.32
C GLY A 290 10.94 13.40 10.45
N TYR A 291 9.71 13.83 10.64
CA TYR A 291 8.51 13.03 10.48
C TYR A 291 7.82 13.42 9.17
N ARG A 292 7.31 12.41 8.44
CA ARG A 292 6.55 12.61 7.21
C ARG A 292 5.27 11.79 7.23
N TYR A 293 4.17 12.45 6.92
CA TYR A 293 2.96 11.79 6.44
C TYR A 293 2.94 11.85 4.93
N LEU A 294 2.82 10.71 4.26
CA LEU A 294 2.72 10.61 2.80
C LEU A 294 1.40 9.94 2.44
N ASN A 295 0.69 10.54 1.49
CA ASN A 295 -0.39 9.89 0.77
C ASN A 295 0.01 9.81 -0.71
N ALA A 296 0.30 8.60 -1.17
CA ALA A 296 0.72 8.28 -2.51
C ALA A 296 -0.41 7.64 -3.34
N GLY A 297 -1.67 7.87 -2.95
CA GLY A 297 -2.85 7.43 -3.69
C GLY A 297 -3.29 5.99 -3.40
N THR A 298 -4.07 5.40 -4.31
CA THR A 298 -4.62 4.05 -4.18
C THR A 298 -4.47 3.29 -5.49
N SER A 299 -3.93 2.07 -5.42
CA SER A 299 -3.84 1.16 -6.56
C SER A 299 -4.94 0.12 -6.51
N SER A 300 -5.44 -0.31 -7.66
CA SER A 300 -6.46 -1.36 -7.76
C SER A 300 -5.99 -2.47 -8.69
N LEU A 301 -6.00 -3.69 -8.19
CA LEU A 301 -5.55 -4.87 -8.91
C LEU A 301 -6.71 -5.84 -9.11
N SER A 302 -6.94 -6.30 -10.34
CA SER A 302 -7.84 -7.44 -10.59
C SER A 302 -7.11 -8.72 -10.22
N ILE A 303 -7.67 -9.51 -9.31
CA ILE A 303 -7.08 -10.79 -8.88
C ILE A 303 -7.78 -11.98 -9.53
N THR A 304 -8.97 -11.78 -10.11
CA THR A 304 -9.73 -12.84 -10.77
C THR A 304 -10.67 -12.22 -11.82
N PRO A 305 -10.25 -12.12 -13.08
CA PRO A 305 -11.07 -11.52 -14.13
C PRO A 305 -12.39 -12.28 -14.38
N GLN A 306 -12.44 -13.57 -14.06
CA GLN A 306 -13.64 -14.42 -14.18
C GLN A 306 -14.71 -14.12 -13.12
N THR A 307 -14.32 -13.55 -11.98
CA THR A 307 -15.26 -13.25 -10.88
C THR A 307 -15.45 -11.76 -10.66
N GLY A 308 -14.67 -10.92 -11.36
CA GLY A 308 -14.67 -9.47 -11.17
C GLY A 308 -14.11 -9.03 -9.82
N ALA A 309 -13.29 -9.87 -9.17
CA ALA A 309 -12.70 -9.55 -7.89
C ALA A 309 -11.49 -8.61 -8.05
N PHE A 310 -11.51 -7.51 -7.29
CA PHE A 310 -10.43 -6.53 -7.23
C PHE A 310 -9.85 -6.43 -5.82
N VAL A 311 -8.63 -5.92 -5.69
CA VAL A 311 -7.99 -5.57 -4.44
C VAL A 311 -7.66 -4.08 -4.50
N LYS A 312 -8.01 -3.34 -3.44
CA LYS A 312 -7.65 -1.93 -3.29
C LYS A 312 -6.48 -1.82 -2.31
N LEU A 313 -5.43 -1.14 -2.74
CA LEU A 313 -4.18 -1.00 -2.01
C LEU A 313 -3.97 0.49 -1.77
N PRO A 314 -4.49 1.06 -0.66
CA PRO A 314 -4.15 2.42 -0.28
C PRO A 314 -2.63 2.52 -0.02
N ASN A 315 -2.06 3.67 -0.31
CA ASN A 315 -0.64 3.96 -0.16
C ASN A 315 -0.43 5.15 0.76
N GLU A 316 -0.76 4.96 2.04
CA GLU A 316 -0.59 5.97 3.07
C GLU A 316 0.45 5.49 4.07
N SER A 317 1.43 6.34 4.38
CA SER A 317 2.51 6.02 5.30
C SER A 317 2.78 7.14 6.30
N GLN A 318 3.19 6.71 7.50
CA GLN A 318 3.77 7.56 8.52
C GLN A 318 5.21 7.13 8.72
N GLU A 319 6.13 8.09 8.63
CA GLU A 319 7.54 7.78 8.50
C GLU A 319 8.40 8.67 9.39
N ILE A 320 9.42 8.06 9.96
CA ILE A 320 10.53 8.78 10.60
C ILE A 320 11.71 8.69 9.64
N ARG A 321 12.29 9.85 9.34
CA ARG A 321 13.37 10.02 8.37
C ARG A 321 14.56 10.67 9.06
N VAL A 322 15.74 10.14 8.77
CA VAL A 322 17.02 10.69 9.24
C VAL A 322 17.91 10.87 8.02
N GLY A 323 18.44 12.07 7.83
CA GLY A 323 19.24 12.39 6.66
C GLY A 323 20.32 13.41 6.93
N ILE A 324 21.19 13.55 5.94
CA ILE A 324 22.25 14.57 5.95
C ILE A 324 21.98 15.53 4.80
N ARG A 325 22.04 16.81 5.11
CA ARG A 325 21.99 17.91 4.15
C ARG A 325 23.35 18.57 4.06
N TYR A 326 23.85 18.70 2.84
CA TYR A 326 25.13 19.32 2.54
C TYR A 326 24.93 20.53 1.63
N MET A 327 25.31 21.72 2.13
CA MET A 327 25.30 22.96 1.36
C MET A 327 26.48 22.96 0.39
N ALA A 328 26.22 23.30 -0.88
CA ALA A 328 27.29 23.61 -1.80
C ALA A 328 27.86 24.98 -1.42
N ASN A 329 29.19 25.06 -1.30
CA ASN A 329 29.94 26.30 -1.13
C ASN A 329 30.50 26.74 -2.48
#